data_AF-R5LGX5-F1
#
_entry.id   AF-R5LGX5-F1
#
_cell.length_a   1.000
_cell.length_b   1.000
_cell.length_c   1.000
_cell.angle_alpha   90.00
_cell.angle_beta   90.00
_cell.angle_gamma   90.00
#
_symmetry.space_group_name_H-M   'P 1'
#
loop_
_entity.id
_entity.type
_entity.pdbx_description
1 polymer ?
#
loop_
_entity_poly.entity_id
_entity_poly.type
_entity_poly.pdbx_seq_one_letter_code
_entity_poly.pdbx_strand_id
1 'polypeptide(L)'
;MAGRNMLNIALDYIDEHIEWKPNEIILGVSKQTGFNSKFYKNCFDAVLDESLFLYIKMRKIFFICKNIKENPTYPLNHLALDFGYSAESAMSRDFRHIVDFTPKQVLKENKSAPDNRINLTVTRTEAASEMEEIILNKEALREEFIEIPDEFIDIQNEFGFSMDTCSMIAELAERLGMPLYQFASSCFDQMVSFQSDSDYIRPEIEKCIDLELTSEAELKAICEFFDCKYYEVDRRMVWFYRDRTGKECLDNND
;
A
#
# COMPACT_ATOMS: atom_id res chain seq x y z
N MET A 1 24.00 2.17 -8.10
CA MET A 1 23.53 0.95 -7.40
C MET A 1 22.11 0.74 -7.85
N ALA A 2 21.77 -0.40 -8.46
CA ALA A 2 20.39 -0.67 -8.87
C ALA A 2 19.48 -0.54 -7.65
N GLY A 3 18.54 0.42 -7.67
CA GLY A 3 17.63 0.66 -6.55
C GLY A 3 16.93 -0.64 -6.21
N ARG A 4 17.20 -1.21 -5.03
CA ARG A 4 16.47 -2.38 -4.57
C ARG A 4 15.03 -1.96 -4.37
N ASN A 5 14.18 -2.48 -5.23
CA ASN A 5 12.76 -2.25 -5.14
C ASN A 5 12.19 -2.73 -3.80
N MET A 6 11.27 -1.99 -3.19
CA MET A 6 10.73 -2.31 -1.86
C MET A 6 10.00 -3.65 -1.81
N LEU A 7 9.40 -4.11 -2.92
CA LEU A 7 8.89 -5.47 -2.97
C LEU A 7 10.02 -6.48 -2.78
N ASN A 8 11.14 -6.33 -3.47
CA ASN A 8 12.27 -7.25 -3.28
C ASN A 8 12.81 -7.23 -1.85
N ILE A 9 12.87 -6.05 -1.21
CA ILE A 9 13.24 -5.93 0.21
C ILE A 9 12.25 -6.73 1.08
N ALA A 10 10.95 -6.61 0.82
CA ALA A 10 9.94 -7.34 1.56
C ALA A 10 10.01 -8.85 1.31
N LEU A 11 10.20 -9.28 0.06
CA LEU A 11 10.31 -10.69 -0.31
C LEU A 11 11.55 -11.34 0.34
N ASP A 12 12.68 -10.65 0.33
CA ASP A 12 13.89 -11.10 1.00
C ASP A 12 13.67 -11.19 2.52
N TYR A 13 13.03 -10.18 3.11
CA TYR A 13 12.71 -10.19 4.53
C TYR A 13 11.77 -11.34 4.93
N ILE A 14 10.77 -11.66 4.09
CA ILE A 14 9.85 -12.79 4.30
C ILE A 14 10.63 -14.11 4.31
N ASP A 15 11.51 -14.32 3.35
CA ASP A 15 12.29 -15.56 3.25
C ASP A 15 13.31 -15.69 4.40
N GLU A 16 13.98 -14.61 4.79
CA GLU A 16 14.93 -14.56 5.92
C GLU A 16 14.27 -14.87 7.27
N HIS A 17 12.99 -14.52 7.42
CA HIS A 17 12.25 -14.64 8.68
C HIS A 17 11.12 -15.67 8.59
N ILE A 18 11.21 -16.61 7.66
CA ILE A 18 10.11 -17.53 7.33
C ILE A 18 9.71 -18.44 8.50
N GLU A 19 10.56 -18.56 9.51
CA GLU A 19 10.32 -19.30 10.75
C GLU A 19 9.33 -18.57 11.68
N TRP A 20 9.19 -17.25 11.58
CA TRP A 20 8.34 -16.44 12.46
C TRP A 20 6.85 -16.56 12.13
N LYS A 21 5.96 -16.09 13.02
CA LYS A 21 4.52 -16.08 12.72
C LYS A 21 4.23 -15.08 11.58
N PRO A 22 3.26 -15.34 10.70
CA PRO A 22 2.97 -14.44 9.58
C PRO A 22 2.74 -12.97 9.98
N ASN A 23 2.05 -12.72 11.09
CA ASN A 23 1.82 -11.36 11.58
C ASN A 23 3.11 -10.65 12.03
N GLU A 24 4.08 -11.39 12.58
CA GLU A 24 5.39 -10.85 12.98
C GLU A 24 6.21 -10.49 11.74
N ILE A 25 6.16 -11.33 10.70
CA ILE A 25 6.79 -11.07 9.41
C ILE A 25 6.18 -9.83 8.76
N ILE A 26 4.85 -9.72 8.70
CA ILE A 26 4.14 -8.55 8.13
C ILE A 26 4.55 -7.26 8.85
N LEU A 27 4.61 -7.28 10.19
CA LEU A 27 5.05 -6.14 10.98
C LEU A 27 6.53 -5.78 10.69
N GLY A 28 7.38 -6.78 10.50
CA GLY A 28 8.78 -6.59 10.13
C GLY A 28 8.94 -5.96 8.73
N VAL A 29 8.18 -6.46 7.74
CA VAL A 29 8.13 -5.89 6.38
C VAL A 29 7.71 -4.41 6.43
N SER A 30 6.73 -4.07 7.26
CA SER A 30 6.29 -2.68 7.45
C SER A 30 7.40 -1.78 7.96
N LYS A 31 8.21 -2.27 8.91
CA LYS A 31 9.37 -1.54 9.43
C LYS A 31 10.48 -1.38 8.38
N GLN A 32 10.72 -2.41 7.55
CA GLN A 32 11.74 -2.35 6.50
C GLN A 32 11.35 -1.43 5.34
N THR A 33 10.08 -1.39 4.99
CA THR A 33 9.56 -0.61 3.86
C THR A 33 9.17 0.82 4.26
N GLY A 34 8.96 1.07 5.56
CA GLY A 34 8.49 2.36 6.08
C GLY A 34 6.97 2.56 5.96
N PHE A 35 6.24 1.60 5.41
CA PHE A 35 4.78 1.66 5.27
C PHE A 35 4.06 0.99 6.44
N ASN A 36 2.87 1.47 6.77
CA ASN A 36 1.97 0.78 7.70
C ASN A 36 1.61 -0.62 7.17
N SER A 37 1.57 -1.62 8.04
CA SER A 37 1.18 -3.00 7.73
C SER A 37 -0.14 -3.13 6.98
N LYS A 38 -1.16 -2.34 7.34
CA LYS A 38 -2.46 -2.37 6.65
C LYS A 38 -2.32 -1.88 5.22
N PHE A 39 -1.62 -0.76 5.02
CA PHE A 39 -1.39 -0.19 3.70
C PHE A 39 -0.58 -1.16 2.83
N TYR A 40 0.55 -1.64 3.34
CA TYR A 40 1.42 -2.55 2.60
C TYR A 40 0.70 -3.84 2.20
N LYS A 41 -0.06 -4.44 3.12
CA LYS A 41 -0.88 -5.61 2.82
C LYS A 41 -1.86 -5.32 1.69
N ASN A 42 -2.61 -4.21 1.76
CA ASN A 42 -3.60 -3.90 0.74
C ASN A 42 -2.93 -3.68 -0.64
N CYS A 43 -1.77 -3.03 -0.68
CA CYS A 43 -1.02 -2.87 -1.93
C CYS A 43 -0.58 -4.23 -2.48
N PHE A 44 0.01 -5.09 -1.64
CA PHE A 44 0.45 -6.43 -2.03
C PHE A 44 -0.72 -7.25 -2.59
N ASP A 45 -1.82 -7.32 -1.83
CA ASP A 45 -3.02 -8.08 -2.18
C ASP A 45 -3.61 -7.62 -3.52
N ALA A 46 -3.65 -6.31 -3.76
CA ALA A 46 -4.28 -5.75 -4.96
C ALA A 46 -3.44 -5.90 -6.23
N VAL A 47 -2.10 -5.84 -6.13
CA VAL A 47 -1.24 -5.93 -7.31
C VAL A 47 -0.90 -7.36 -7.68
N LEU A 48 -0.84 -8.26 -6.70
CA LEU A 48 -0.41 -9.64 -6.92
C LEU A 48 -1.58 -10.63 -7.00
N ASP A 49 -2.81 -10.15 -6.84
CA ASP A 49 -4.06 -10.96 -6.82
C ASP A 49 -4.00 -12.13 -5.82
N GLU A 50 -3.13 -12.02 -4.81
CA GLU A 50 -2.93 -13.00 -3.75
C GLU A 50 -2.68 -12.26 -2.44
N SER A 51 -3.36 -12.69 -1.37
CA SER A 51 -3.14 -12.05 -0.08
C SER A 51 -1.70 -12.27 0.43
N LEU A 52 -1.05 -11.23 0.94
CA LEU A 52 0.29 -11.30 1.55
C LEU A 52 0.36 -12.38 2.63
N PHE A 53 -0.73 -12.55 3.38
CA PHE A 53 -0.82 -13.58 4.41
C PHE A 53 -0.80 -15.00 3.82
N LEU A 54 -1.54 -15.23 2.73
CA LEU A 54 -1.52 -16.51 2.01
C LEU A 54 -0.16 -16.74 1.35
N TYR A 55 0.41 -15.71 0.73
CA TYR A 55 1.75 -15.75 0.15
C TYR A 55 2.81 -16.21 1.18
N ILE A 56 2.85 -15.58 2.36
CA ILE A 56 3.77 -15.96 3.45
C ILE A 56 3.55 -17.42 3.87
N LYS A 57 2.31 -17.87 4.00
CA LYS A 57 2.02 -19.26 4.36
C LYS A 57 2.47 -20.23 3.27
N MET A 58 2.30 -19.88 2.00
CA MET A 58 2.74 -20.69 0.87
C MET A 58 4.27 -20.80 0.83
N ARG A 59 4.98 -19.68 1.01
CA ARG A 59 6.44 -19.64 1.19
C ARG A 59 6.86 -20.56 2.33
N LYS A 60 6.18 -20.46 3.48
CA LYS A 60 6.48 -21.27 4.66
C LYS A 60 6.30 -22.77 4.39
N ILE A 61 5.22 -23.16 3.71
CA ILE A 61 4.98 -24.56 3.31
C ILE A 61 6.08 -25.06 2.37
N PHE A 62 6.54 -24.25 1.43
CA PHE A 62 7.67 -24.58 0.56
C PHE A 62 8.95 -24.87 1.36
N PHE A 63 9.33 -23.98 2.29
CA PHE A 63 10.51 -24.19 3.14
C PHE A 63 10.37 -25.39 4.08
N ILE A 64 9.17 -25.66 4.62
CA ILE A 64 8.90 -26.87 5.40
C ILE A 64 9.08 -28.12 4.53
N CYS A 65 8.55 -28.12 3.29
CA CYS A 65 8.74 -29.26 2.37
C CYS A 65 10.23 -29.51 2.09
N LYS A 66 11.00 -28.43 1.88
CA LYS A 66 12.44 -28.49 1.69
C LYS A 66 13.15 -29.08 2.92
N ASN A 67 12.83 -28.58 4.12
CA ASN A 67 13.43 -29.06 5.37
C ASN A 67 13.13 -30.55 5.63
N ILE A 68 11.89 -31.02 5.39
CA ILE A 68 11.52 -32.44 5.52
C ILE A 68 12.35 -33.32 4.58
N LYS A 69 12.59 -32.86 3.34
CA LYS A 69 13.36 -33.61 2.35
C LYS A 69 14.85 -33.66 2.69
N GLU A 70 15.39 -32.56 3.21
CA GLU A 70 16.79 -32.46 3.64
C GLU A 70 17.04 -33.22 4.95
N ASN A 71 16.05 -33.27 5.84
CA ASN A 71 16.14 -33.86 7.18
C ASN A 71 14.96 -34.83 7.47
N PRO A 72 14.84 -35.97 6.77
CA PRO A 72 13.67 -36.85 6.87
C PRO A 72 13.48 -37.52 8.24
N THR A 73 14.52 -37.52 9.08
CA THR A 73 14.46 -38.07 10.44
C THR A 73 14.09 -37.02 11.49
N TYR A 74 14.00 -35.74 11.12
CA TYR A 74 13.67 -34.67 12.05
C TYR A 74 12.18 -34.75 12.46
N PRO A 75 11.86 -34.74 13.77
CA PRO A 75 10.47 -34.90 14.20
C PRO A 75 9.56 -33.74 13.74
N LEU A 76 8.41 -34.08 13.14
CA LEU A 76 7.45 -33.10 12.60
C LEU A 76 6.88 -32.15 13.66
N ASN A 77 6.75 -32.60 14.91
CA ASN A 77 6.31 -31.76 16.02
C ASN A 77 7.35 -30.69 16.37
N HIS A 78 8.64 -31.01 16.32
CA HIS A 78 9.72 -30.02 16.50
C HIS A 78 9.76 -29.07 15.31
N LEU A 79 9.69 -29.59 14.08
CA LEU A 79 9.64 -28.78 12.86
C LEU A 79 8.50 -27.75 12.87
N ALA A 80 7.32 -28.16 13.36
CA ALA A 80 6.20 -27.23 13.48
C ALA A 80 6.53 -26.05 14.39
N LEU A 81 7.19 -26.31 15.54
CA LEU A 81 7.59 -25.26 16.49
C LEU A 81 8.65 -24.33 15.89
N ASP A 82 9.63 -24.89 15.18
CA ASP A 82 10.70 -24.12 14.52
C ASP A 82 10.11 -23.15 13.49
N PHE A 83 9.03 -23.55 12.80
CA PHE A 83 8.30 -22.69 11.86
C PHE A 83 7.17 -21.89 12.51
N GLY A 84 7.20 -21.69 13.83
CA GLY A 84 6.30 -20.77 14.54
C GLY A 84 4.85 -21.26 14.69
N TYR A 85 4.57 -22.53 14.39
CA TYR A 85 3.28 -23.15 14.69
C TYR A 85 3.19 -23.52 16.17
N SER A 86 1.98 -23.54 16.72
CA SER A 86 1.74 -23.99 18.09
C SER A 86 1.83 -25.51 18.27
N ALA A 87 1.61 -26.28 17.20
CA ALA A 87 1.66 -27.74 17.19
C ALA A 87 1.69 -28.30 15.75
N GLU A 88 2.09 -29.57 15.59
CA GLU A 88 2.02 -30.31 14.32
C GLU A 88 0.60 -30.31 13.72
N SER A 89 -0.44 -30.32 14.56
CA SER A 89 -1.84 -30.27 14.12
C SER A 89 -2.25 -28.92 13.53
N ALA A 90 -1.63 -27.81 13.96
CA ALA A 90 -1.82 -26.50 13.35
C ALA A 90 -1.14 -26.43 11.98
N MET A 91 0.11 -26.90 11.90
CA MET A 91 0.85 -27.03 10.64
C MET A 91 0.10 -27.92 9.63
N SER A 92 -0.39 -29.08 10.06
CA SER A 92 -1.11 -30.03 9.18
C SER A 92 -2.42 -29.46 8.64
N ARG A 93 -3.12 -28.62 9.41
CA ARG A 93 -4.33 -27.91 8.95
C ARG A 93 -3.99 -26.92 7.85
N ASP A 94 -2.97 -26.08 8.06
CA ASP A 94 -2.52 -25.13 7.04
C ASP A 94 -2.13 -25.84 5.73
N PHE A 95 -1.34 -26.91 5.83
CA PHE A 95 -0.97 -27.75 4.71
C PHE A 95 -2.20 -28.26 3.92
N ARG A 96 -3.21 -28.79 4.60
CA ARG A 96 -4.42 -29.30 3.95
C ARG A 96 -5.27 -28.18 3.31
N HIS A 97 -5.34 -27.02 3.94
CA HIS A 97 -6.11 -25.89 3.41
C HIS A 97 -5.45 -25.24 2.20
N ILE A 98 -4.12 -25.29 2.12
CA ILE A 98 -3.34 -24.49 1.17
C ILE A 98 -2.83 -25.33 0.00
N VAL A 99 -2.34 -26.55 0.24
CA VAL A 99 -1.70 -27.40 -0.78
C VAL A 99 -2.32 -28.79 -0.92
N ASP A 100 -3.43 -29.07 -0.22
CA ASP A 100 -4.20 -30.32 -0.27
C ASP A 100 -3.39 -31.61 -0.02
N PHE A 101 -2.33 -31.52 0.78
CA PHE A 101 -1.62 -32.67 1.34
C PHE A 101 -1.09 -32.34 2.72
N THR A 102 -0.53 -33.33 3.43
CA THR A 102 0.00 -33.17 4.79
C THR A 102 1.52 -33.29 4.86
N PRO A 103 2.16 -32.79 5.92
CA PRO A 103 3.61 -32.97 6.12
C PRO A 103 4.04 -34.45 6.10
N LYS A 104 3.19 -35.36 6.58
CA LYS A 104 3.46 -36.81 6.53
C LYS A 104 3.49 -37.36 5.10
N GLN A 105 2.71 -36.77 4.20
CA GLN A 105 2.73 -37.15 2.78
C GLN A 105 3.96 -36.60 2.07
N VAL A 106 4.53 -35.48 2.51
CA VAL A 106 5.86 -35.04 2.04
C VAL A 106 6.90 -36.12 2.36
N LEU A 107 6.89 -36.65 3.59
CA LEU A 107 7.84 -37.68 4.03
C LEU A 107 7.65 -39.03 3.30
N LYS A 108 6.41 -39.47 3.08
CA LYS A 108 6.10 -40.80 2.54
C LYS A 108 5.93 -40.88 1.02
N GLU A 109 5.35 -39.84 0.44
CA GLU A 109 4.92 -39.80 -0.97
C GLU A 109 5.77 -38.83 -1.80
N ASN A 110 6.82 -38.24 -1.21
CA ASN A 110 7.73 -37.26 -1.85
C ASN A 110 7.00 -36.04 -2.44
N LYS A 111 5.83 -35.68 -1.90
CA LYS A 111 5.09 -34.47 -2.29
C LYS A 111 5.90 -33.21 -1.99
N SER A 112 5.62 -32.12 -2.71
CA SER A 112 6.28 -30.83 -2.53
C SER A 112 5.35 -29.71 -2.92
N ALA A 113 5.40 -28.60 -2.18
CA ALA A 113 4.88 -27.34 -2.69
C ALA A 113 5.87 -26.75 -3.72
N PRO A 114 5.39 -26.00 -4.72
CA PRO A 114 6.24 -25.27 -5.66
C PRO A 114 6.95 -24.12 -4.96
N ASP A 115 8.10 -23.70 -5.51
CA ASP A 115 8.73 -22.44 -5.12
C ASP A 115 7.89 -21.30 -5.69
N ASN A 116 7.08 -20.68 -4.83
CA ASN A 116 6.19 -19.59 -5.21
C ASN A 116 6.83 -18.21 -5.02
N ARG A 117 8.17 -18.10 -4.92
CA ARG A 117 8.80 -16.78 -4.75
C ARG A 117 8.48 -15.90 -5.96
N ILE A 118 7.88 -14.75 -5.69
CA ILE A 118 7.56 -13.78 -6.74
C ILE A 118 8.88 -13.21 -7.28
N ASN A 119 9.00 -13.19 -8.61
CA ASN A 119 10.10 -12.53 -9.30
C ASN A 119 9.50 -11.47 -10.22
N LEU A 120 9.38 -10.24 -9.72
CA LEU A 120 9.13 -9.12 -10.62
C LEU A 120 10.44 -8.81 -11.32
N THR A 121 10.57 -9.24 -12.57
CA THR A 121 11.47 -8.57 -13.50
C THR A 121 10.95 -7.17 -13.66
N VAL A 122 11.45 -6.26 -12.82
CA VAL A 122 11.37 -4.83 -13.06
C VAL A 122 12.15 -4.61 -14.35
N THR A 123 11.50 -4.70 -15.50
CA THR A 123 11.90 -3.88 -16.64
C THR A 123 11.88 -2.48 -16.08
N ARG A 124 13.07 -1.94 -15.76
CA ARG A 124 13.23 -0.50 -15.63
C ARG A 124 12.62 0.03 -16.92
N THR A 125 11.42 0.56 -16.85
CA THR A 125 10.88 1.36 -17.93
C THR A 125 11.97 2.42 -18.11
N GLU A 126 12.63 2.41 -19.26
CA GLU A 126 13.75 3.31 -19.56
C GLU A 126 13.36 4.78 -19.29
N ALA A 127 12.04 5.06 -19.28
CA ALA A 127 11.36 6.24 -18.80
C ALA A 127 11.80 6.80 -17.43
N ALA A 128 12.12 5.99 -16.42
CA ALA A 128 12.52 6.52 -15.11
C ALA A 128 13.95 7.11 -15.12
N SER A 129 14.86 6.47 -15.86
CA SER A 129 16.21 6.99 -16.11
C SER A 129 16.20 8.22 -17.02
N GLU A 130 15.31 8.26 -18.00
CA GLU A 130 15.09 9.46 -18.82
C GLU A 130 14.51 10.60 -17.97
N MET A 131 13.60 10.33 -17.03
CA MET A 131 13.07 11.36 -16.13
C MET A 131 14.12 11.95 -15.18
N GLU A 132 15.03 11.15 -14.62
CA GLU A 132 16.14 11.68 -13.79
C GLU A 132 17.11 12.54 -14.60
N GLU A 133 17.43 12.15 -15.84
CA GLU A 133 18.31 12.93 -16.73
C GLU A 133 17.63 14.21 -17.25
N ILE A 134 16.31 14.17 -17.46
CA ILE A 134 15.47 15.32 -17.82
C ILE A 134 15.36 16.31 -16.65
N ILE A 135 15.21 15.84 -15.40
CA ILE A 135 15.09 16.72 -14.22
C ILE A 135 16.42 17.45 -13.95
N LEU A 136 17.56 16.76 -14.11
CA LEU A 136 18.87 17.38 -13.90
C LEU A 136 19.25 18.38 -15.02
N ASN A 137 18.75 18.18 -16.23
CA ASN A 137 18.93 19.12 -17.36
C ASN A 137 17.90 20.27 -17.37
N LYS A 138 16.78 20.16 -16.64
CA LYS A 138 15.67 21.15 -16.65
C LYS A 138 15.90 22.39 -15.78
N GLU A 139 16.92 22.44 -14.94
CA GLU A 139 17.32 23.73 -14.33
C GLU A 139 17.94 24.71 -15.36
N ALA A 140 18.27 24.24 -16.57
CA ALA A 140 18.93 25.05 -17.60
C ALA A 140 18.01 25.61 -18.69
N LEU A 141 16.76 25.14 -18.85
CA LEU A 141 15.89 25.59 -19.94
C LEU A 141 14.47 25.88 -19.43
N ARG A 142 14.22 27.18 -19.26
CA ARG A 142 12.88 27.74 -19.13
C ARG A 142 12.10 27.45 -20.42
N GLU A 143 10.85 27.05 -20.25
CA GLU A 143 9.79 26.99 -21.29
C GLU A 143 9.98 25.93 -22.39
N GLU A 144 9.91 24.64 -22.07
CA GLU A 144 9.53 23.62 -23.04
C GLU A 144 8.48 22.66 -22.45
N PHE A 145 7.48 22.36 -23.28
CA PHE A 145 6.29 21.57 -22.98
C PHE A 145 6.66 20.27 -22.25
N ILE A 146 6.11 20.08 -21.05
CA ILE A 146 6.16 18.78 -20.36
C ILE A 146 5.23 17.86 -21.15
N GLU A 147 5.78 16.97 -21.98
CA GLU A 147 5.01 15.86 -22.53
C GLU A 147 4.54 15.01 -21.35
N ILE A 148 3.23 15.00 -21.13
CA ILE A 148 2.60 14.15 -20.12
C ILE A 148 2.65 12.72 -20.67
N PRO A 149 3.23 11.75 -19.94
CA PRO A 149 3.26 10.36 -20.40
C PRO A 149 1.85 9.85 -20.70
N ASP A 150 1.67 9.10 -21.79
CA ASP A 150 0.35 8.59 -22.19
C ASP A 150 -0.33 7.78 -21.07
N GLU A 151 0.45 7.04 -20.27
CA GLU A 151 -0.06 6.31 -19.09
C GLU A 151 -0.73 7.22 -18.05
N PHE A 152 -0.28 8.47 -17.90
CA PHE A 152 -0.91 9.44 -16.99
C PHE A 152 -2.22 9.98 -17.55
N ILE A 153 -2.28 10.16 -18.88
CA ILE A 153 -3.50 10.57 -19.57
C ILE A 153 -4.55 9.47 -19.42
N ASP A 154 -4.17 8.21 -19.59
CA ASP A 154 -5.05 7.06 -19.42
C ASP A 154 -5.54 6.93 -17.97
N ILE A 155 -4.65 7.01 -16.98
CA ILE A 155 -5.01 6.98 -15.56
C ILE A 155 -5.93 8.14 -15.18
N GLN A 156 -5.65 9.35 -15.67
CA GLN A 156 -6.48 10.52 -15.41
C GLN A 156 -7.87 10.37 -16.05
N ASN A 157 -7.95 9.87 -17.28
CA ASN A 157 -9.22 9.69 -17.98
C ASN A 157 -10.08 8.57 -17.37
N GLU A 158 -9.46 7.49 -16.93
CA GLU A 158 -10.16 6.32 -16.41
C GLU A 158 -10.54 6.45 -14.94
N PHE A 159 -9.59 6.87 -14.09
CA PHE A 159 -9.77 6.93 -12.63
C PHE A 159 -10.08 8.33 -12.10
N GLY A 160 -9.86 9.39 -12.91
CA GLY A 160 -10.15 10.77 -12.52
C GLY A 160 -9.13 11.40 -11.56
N PHE A 161 -7.95 10.82 -11.40
CA PHE A 161 -6.90 11.37 -10.54
C PHE A 161 -6.35 12.69 -11.08
N SER A 162 -5.99 13.62 -10.18
CA SER A 162 -5.27 14.85 -10.57
C SER A 162 -3.84 14.52 -11.00
N MET A 163 -3.19 15.41 -11.76
CA MET A 163 -1.80 15.20 -12.16
C MET A 163 -0.83 15.07 -10.98
N ASP A 164 -1.08 15.80 -9.88
CA ASP A 164 -0.31 15.67 -8.65
C ASP A 164 -0.49 14.26 -8.06
N THR A 165 -1.74 13.78 -8.00
CA THR A 165 -2.04 12.42 -7.52
C THR A 165 -1.43 11.35 -8.43
N CYS A 166 -1.53 11.48 -9.75
CA CYS A 166 -0.89 10.56 -10.70
C CYS A 166 0.63 10.52 -10.49
N SER A 167 1.27 11.68 -10.24
CA SER A 167 2.71 11.76 -9.98
C SER A 167 3.10 11.04 -8.68
N MET A 168 2.31 11.22 -7.61
CA MET A 168 2.53 10.50 -6.35
C MET A 168 2.29 8.99 -6.51
N ILE A 169 1.25 8.59 -7.24
CA ILE A 169 0.96 7.18 -7.55
C ILE A 169 2.13 6.58 -8.33
N ALA A 170 2.68 7.29 -9.32
CA ALA A 170 3.83 6.85 -10.10
C ALA A 170 5.09 6.68 -9.24
N GLU A 171 5.42 7.66 -8.39
CA GLU A 171 6.56 7.56 -7.47
C GLU A 171 6.40 6.37 -6.52
N LEU A 172 5.20 6.19 -5.96
CA LEU A 172 4.91 5.07 -5.06
C LEU A 172 4.95 3.73 -5.79
N ALA A 173 4.37 3.63 -6.98
CA ALA A 173 4.41 2.43 -7.82
C ALA A 173 5.86 2.04 -8.11
N GLU A 174 6.70 3.00 -8.49
CA GLU A 174 8.11 2.76 -8.75
C GLU A 174 8.83 2.27 -7.49
N ARG A 175 8.65 2.94 -6.36
CA ARG A 175 9.25 2.57 -5.07
C ARG A 175 8.82 1.16 -4.64
N LEU A 176 7.54 0.83 -4.84
CA LEU A 176 6.95 -0.48 -4.54
C LEU A 176 7.26 -1.54 -5.59
N GLY A 177 7.71 -1.15 -6.79
CA GLY A 177 8.03 -2.07 -7.90
C GLY A 177 6.85 -2.64 -8.59
N MET A 178 5.77 -1.88 -8.56
CA MET A 178 4.48 -2.29 -9.07
C MET A 178 4.28 -1.62 -10.42
N PRO A 179 3.64 -2.30 -11.38
CA PRO A 179 3.20 -1.65 -12.61
C PRO A 179 2.28 -0.48 -12.27
N LEU A 180 2.58 0.71 -12.81
CA LEU A 180 1.88 1.96 -12.49
C LEU A 180 0.37 1.83 -12.62
N TYR A 181 -0.11 1.32 -13.75
CA TYR A 181 -1.54 1.15 -14.00
C TYR A 181 -2.23 0.21 -12.99
N GLN A 182 -1.60 -0.91 -12.63
CA GLN A 182 -2.14 -1.85 -11.63
C GLN A 182 -2.21 -1.20 -10.25
N PHE A 183 -1.17 -0.45 -9.88
CA PHE A 183 -1.13 0.28 -8.62
C PHE A 183 -2.19 1.40 -8.58
N ALA A 184 -2.35 2.15 -9.67
CA ALA A 184 -3.35 3.20 -9.80
C ALA A 184 -4.79 2.65 -9.68
N SER A 185 -5.08 1.54 -10.36
CA SER A 185 -6.35 0.82 -10.24
C SER A 185 -6.62 0.37 -8.81
N SER A 186 -5.62 -0.19 -8.12
CA SER A 186 -5.74 -0.51 -6.70
C SER A 186 -6.02 0.71 -5.82
N CYS A 187 -5.36 1.84 -6.08
CA CYS A 187 -5.62 3.08 -5.34
C CYS A 187 -7.06 3.54 -5.53
N PHE A 188 -7.60 3.40 -6.74
CA PHE A 188 -8.99 3.73 -7.06
C PHE A 188 -9.97 2.83 -6.31
N ASP A 189 -9.79 1.51 -6.36
CA ASP A 189 -10.66 0.56 -5.65
C ASP A 189 -10.66 0.79 -4.14
N GLN A 190 -9.49 1.09 -3.56
CA GLN A 190 -9.38 1.44 -2.15
C GLN A 190 -10.12 2.74 -1.82
N MET A 191 -10.02 3.76 -2.67
CA MET A 191 -10.75 5.02 -2.51
C MET A 191 -12.27 4.79 -2.55
N VAL A 192 -12.76 4.02 -3.53
CA VAL A 192 -14.18 3.70 -3.68
C VAL A 192 -14.70 2.94 -2.46
N SER A 193 -13.94 1.94 -1.99
CA SER A 193 -14.28 1.16 -0.79
C SER A 193 -14.37 2.04 0.45
N PHE A 194 -13.40 2.94 0.65
CA PHE A 194 -13.38 3.86 1.78
C PHE A 194 -14.54 4.86 1.75
N GLN A 195 -14.88 5.39 0.57
CA GLN A 195 -16.00 6.33 0.41
C GLN A 195 -17.38 5.66 0.50
N SER A 196 -17.44 4.34 0.29
CA SER A 196 -18.68 3.56 0.39
C SER A 196 -19.03 3.14 1.82
N ASP A 197 -18.14 3.39 2.79
CA ASP A 197 -18.38 3.12 4.20
C ASP A 197 -19.52 4.01 4.73
N SER A 198 -20.42 3.44 5.54
CA SER A 198 -21.54 4.20 6.12
C SER A 198 -21.07 5.32 7.05
N ASP A 199 -19.89 5.17 7.62
CA ASP A 199 -19.30 6.13 8.56
C ASP A 199 -18.43 7.17 7.84
N TYR A 200 -18.31 7.11 6.50
CA TYR A 200 -17.54 8.07 5.74
C TYR A 200 -18.16 9.47 5.79
N ILE A 201 -17.39 10.43 6.32
CA ILE A 201 -17.72 11.85 6.28
C ILE A 201 -16.84 12.49 5.22
N ARG A 202 -17.46 13.22 4.28
CA ARG A 202 -16.71 13.96 3.26
C ARG A 202 -15.77 14.97 3.94
N PRO A 203 -14.50 15.11 3.48
CA PRO A 203 -13.53 16.02 4.07
C PRO A 203 -14.01 17.46 4.21
N GLU A 204 -14.82 17.98 3.27
CA GLU A 204 -15.35 19.33 3.40
C GLU A 204 -16.38 19.44 4.54
N ILE A 205 -17.17 18.39 4.77
CA ILE A 205 -18.14 18.32 5.86
C ILE A 205 -17.40 18.18 7.20
N GLU A 206 -16.42 17.30 7.28
CA GLU A 206 -15.55 17.15 8.45
C GLU A 206 -14.89 18.48 8.81
N LYS A 207 -14.34 19.19 7.80
CA LYS A 207 -13.75 20.51 7.98
C LYS A 207 -14.76 21.55 8.48
N CYS A 208 -16.01 21.51 8.00
CA CYS A 208 -17.08 22.36 8.52
C CYS A 208 -17.37 22.08 10.00
N ILE A 209 -17.39 20.80 10.40
CA ILE A 209 -17.62 20.39 11.79
C ILE A 209 -16.47 20.89 12.68
N ASP A 210 -15.22 20.65 12.30
CA ASP A 210 -14.02 21.03 13.07
C ASP A 210 -13.90 22.54 13.32
N LEU A 211 -14.33 23.32 12.33
CA LEU A 211 -14.29 24.78 12.34
C LEU A 211 -15.62 25.42 12.77
N GLU A 212 -16.61 24.62 13.17
CA GLU A 212 -17.92 25.09 13.63
C GLU A 212 -18.58 26.04 12.61
N LEU A 213 -18.54 25.64 11.33
CA LEU A 213 -19.17 26.35 10.22
C LEU A 213 -20.65 26.01 10.12
N THR A 214 -21.44 27.00 9.73
CA THR A 214 -22.90 26.88 9.59
C THR A 214 -23.33 26.04 8.40
N SER A 215 -22.48 25.96 7.36
CA SER A 215 -22.76 25.22 6.13
C SER A 215 -21.53 25.06 5.24
N GLU A 216 -21.57 24.09 4.31
CA GLU A 216 -20.59 23.97 3.23
C GLU A 216 -20.53 25.25 2.36
N ALA A 217 -21.62 26.00 2.26
CA ALA A 217 -21.66 27.27 1.54
C ALA A 217 -20.82 28.36 2.23
N GLU A 218 -20.76 28.34 3.57
CA GLU A 218 -19.88 29.23 4.32
C GLU A 218 -18.41 28.88 4.08
N LEU A 219 -18.06 27.59 4.14
CA LEU A 219 -16.70 27.11 3.83
C LEU A 219 -16.27 27.54 2.42
N LYS A 220 -17.15 27.37 1.43
CA LYS A 220 -16.88 27.80 0.05
C LYS A 220 -16.65 29.31 -0.06
N ALA A 221 -17.46 30.12 0.61
CA ALA A 221 -17.32 31.57 0.59
C ALA A 221 -16.01 32.04 1.28
N ILE A 222 -15.55 31.33 2.31
CA ILE A 222 -14.24 31.58 2.94
C ILE A 222 -13.11 31.22 1.98
N CYS A 223 -13.20 30.07 1.31
CA CYS A 223 -12.21 29.66 0.30
C CYS A 223 -12.10 30.70 -0.82
N GLU A 224 -13.23 31.19 -1.34
CA GLU A 224 -13.28 32.25 -2.36
C GLU A 224 -12.71 33.59 -1.84
N PHE A 225 -12.97 33.95 -0.58
CA PHE A 225 -12.49 35.20 0.02
C PHE A 225 -10.97 35.24 0.17
N PHE A 226 -10.34 34.10 0.48
CA PHE A 226 -8.90 33.98 0.68
C PHE A 226 -8.14 33.40 -0.52
N ASP A 227 -8.86 33.02 -1.59
CA ASP A 227 -8.32 32.30 -2.74
C ASP A 227 -7.52 31.05 -2.33
N CYS A 228 -8.14 30.20 -1.51
CA CYS A 228 -7.50 29.03 -0.91
C CYS A 228 -8.36 27.77 -1.05
N LYS A 229 -7.79 26.60 -0.78
CA LYS A 229 -8.51 25.33 -0.76
C LYS A 229 -9.08 25.05 0.62
N TYR A 230 -10.16 24.26 0.70
CA TYR A 230 -10.87 24.00 1.96
C TYR A 230 -9.98 23.46 3.08
N TYR A 231 -8.98 22.64 2.75
CA TYR A 231 -8.07 22.04 3.72
C TYR A 231 -7.10 23.05 4.33
N GLU A 232 -6.89 24.21 3.70
CA GLU A 232 -6.03 25.30 4.17
C GLU A 232 -6.75 26.22 5.15
N VAL A 233 -8.08 26.17 5.21
CA VAL A 233 -8.89 27.03 6.08
C VAL A 233 -8.62 26.70 7.56
N ASP A 234 -8.37 27.72 8.37
CA ASP A 234 -8.20 27.59 9.82
C ASP A 234 -9.17 28.48 10.61
N ARG A 235 -9.24 28.30 11.93
CA ARG A 235 -10.14 29.08 12.82
C ARG A 235 -9.93 30.60 12.73
N ARG A 236 -8.70 31.07 12.45
CA ARG A 236 -8.42 32.51 12.32
C ARG A 236 -8.99 33.07 11.04
N MET A 237 -8.90 32.32 9.95
CA MET A 237 -9.51 32.68 8.66
C MET A 237 -11.03 32.77 8.78
N VAL A 238 -11.66 31.82 9.49
CA VAL A 238 -13.11 31.85 9.77
C VAL A 238 -13.50 33.11 10.53
N TRP A 239 -12.84 33.37 11.66
CA TRP A 239 -13.07 34.56 12.47
C TRP A 239 -12.93 35.85 11.65
N PHE A 240 -11.83 35.98 10.91
CA PHE A 240 -11.56 37.15 10.08
C PHE A 240 -12.60 37.36 8.98
N TYR A 241 -13.05 36.28 8.34
CA TYR A 241 -14.11 36.33 7.34
C TYR A 241 -15.44 36.78 7.97
N ARG A 242 -15.81 36.24 9.14
CA ARG A 242 -17.06 36.59 9.81
C ARG A 242 -17.06 38.04 10.30
N ASP A 243 -15.95 38.52 10.88
CA ASP A 243 -15.77 39.92 11.28
C ASP A 243 -15.95 40.88 10.09
N ARG A 244 -15.27 40.61 8.96
CA ARG A 244 -15.34 41.48 7.77
C ARG A 244 -16.65 41.43 7.00
N THR A 245 -17.35 40.29 7.03
CA THR A 245 -18.63 40.14 6.34
C THR A 245 -19.83 40.49 7.20
N GLY A 246 -19.60 40.91 8.46
CA GLY A 246 -20.66 41.23 9.42
C GLY A 246 -21.48 40.00 9.83
N LYS A 247 -20.87 38.80 9.78
CA LYS A 247 -21.47 37.51 10.14
C LYS A 247 -21.19 37.08 11.59
N GLU A 248 -20.51 37.89 12.40
CA GLU A 248 -20.21 37.64 13.82
C GLU A 248 -20.88 38.75 14.69
N CYS A 249 -21.43 38.56 15.90
CA CYS A 249 -21.28 37.54 16.95
C CYS A 249 -22.58 37.45 17.78
N LEU A 250 -23.14 36.26 17.97
CA LEU A 250 -23.96 35.94 19.15
C LEU A 250 -23.33 34.71 19.79
N ASP A 251 -22.51 34.96 20.80
CA ASP A 251 -22.33 34.13 22.01
C ASP A 251 -20.92 34.31 22.55
N ASN A 252 -20.79 35.27 23.48
CA ASN A 252 -20.38 35.02 24.87
C ASN A 252 -20.11 36.37 25.54
N ASN A 253 -21.19 36.97 26.07
CA ASN A 253 -21.08 37.81 27.25
C ASN A 253 -21.10 36.87 28.46
N ASP A 254 -19.94 36.70 29.11
CA ASP A 254 -19.80 36.50 30.55
C ASP A 254 -18.44 37.07 30.99
#